data_AF-A0A4P5YX56-F1
#
_entry.id   AF-A0A4P5YX56-F1
#
_cell.length_a   1.000
_cell.length_b   1.000
_cell.length_c   1.000
_cell.angle_alpha   90.00
_cell.angle_beta   90.00
_cell.angle_gamma   90.00
#
_symmetry.space_group_name_H-M   'P 1'
#
loop_
_entity.id
_entity.type
_entity.pdbx_description
1 polymer ?
#
loop_
_entity_poly.entity_id
_entity_poly.type
_entity_poly.pdbx_seq_one_letter_code
_entity_poly.pdbx_strand_id
1 'polypeptide(L)'
;MTSARGIKRFVVTGVLAAIVLCIAPLVFRAWEIHIYYQEKGSVLELLHQLKRDRRPEKVEIETWGLAANWIITAFANVCFSESHVPFNELRRFRVDVEKRLSKDVDLATIDWISQRLAETGPHGQHYIEKWEPLYRRDLNEALTKN
;
A
#
# COMPACT_ATOMS: atom_id res chain seq x y z
N MET A 1 46.33 36.67 21.58
CA MET A 1 45.49 36.03 22.63
C MET A 1 44.16 35.61 22.02
N THR A 2 44.08 34.39 21.49
CA THR A 2 42.81 33.80 21.05
C THR A 2 41.96 33.55 22.30
N SER A 3 40.86 34.30 22.43
CA SER A 3 39.98 34.25 23.60
C SER A 3 39.43 32.83 23.81
N ALA A 4 39.57 32.30 25.03
CA ALA A 4 39.02 30.99 25.43
C ALA A 4 37.51 30.83 25.14
N ARG A 5 36.78 31.94 24.94
CA ARG A 5 35.38 31.91 24.48
C ARG A 5 35.22 31.45 23.03
N GLY A 6 36.18 31.75 22.17
CA GLY A 6 36.18 31.30 20.77
C GLY A 6 36.26 29.77 20.69
N ILE A 7 37.21 29.17 21.41
CA ILE A 7 37.41 27.71 21.44
C ILE A 7 36.17 26.99 21.95
N LYS A 8 35.55 27.46 23.04
CA LYS A 8 34.31 26.87 23.57
C LYS A 8 33.16 26.91 22.55
N ARG A 9 33.00 28.02 21.82
CA ARG A 9 31.98 28.14 20.76
C ARG A 9 32.23 27.16 19.61
N PHE A 10 33.48 27.05 19.14
CA PHE A 10 33.84 26.10 18.09
C PHE A 10 33.56 24.64 18.49
N VAL A 11 33.92 24.26 19.73
CA VAL A 11 33.64 22.90 20.24
C VAL A 11 32.14 22.64 20.34
N VAL A 12 31.37 23.56 20.91
CA VAL A 12 29.91 23.42 21.04
C VAL A 12 29.24 23.31 19.66
N THR A 13 29.60 24.18 18.72
CA THR A 13 29.07 24.11 17.35
C THR A 13 29.46 22.80 16.66
N GLY A 14 30.69 22.32 16.83
CA GLY A 14 31.14 21.04 16.29
C GLY A 14 30.36 19.85 16.84
N VAL A 15 30.11 19.82 18.15
CA VAL A 15 29.30 18.77 18.81
C VAL A 15 27.86 18.79 18.30
N LEU A 16 27.24 19.97 18.21
CA LEU A 16 25.87 20.10 17.69
C LEU A 16 25.78 19.66 16.23
N ALA A 17 26.73 20.04 15.38
CA ALA A 17 26.78 19.61 13.99
C ALA A 17 26.92 18.09 13.88
N ALA A 18 27.77 17.46 14.70
CA ALA A 18 27.91 16.01 14.74
C ALA A 18 26.61 15.31 15.17
N ILE A 19 25.92 15.83 16.18
CA ILE A 19 24.61 15.31 16.63
C ILE A 19 23.59 15.39 15.49
N VAL A 20 23.48 16.54 14.81
CA VAL A 20 22.56 16.70 13.68
C VAL A 20 22.87 15.72 12.56
N LEU A 21 24.14 15.54 12.20
CA LEU A 21 24.56 14.59 11.17
C LEU A 21 24.24 13.13 11.55
N CYS A 22 24.29 12.78 12.84
CA CYS A 22 23.91 11.44 13.31
C CYS A 22 22.39 11.23 13.33
N ILE A 23 21.60 12.25 13.67
CA ILE A 23 20.13 12.12 13.84
C ILE A 23 19.38 12.31 12.51
N ALA A 24 19.85 13.18 11.62
CA ALA A 24 19.14 13.51 10.39
C ALA A 24 18.81 12.29 9.50
N PRO A 25 19.71 11.30 9.31
CA PRO A 25 19.38 10.10 8.53
C PRO A 25 18.28 9.25 9.18
N LEU A 26 18.24 9.18 10.51
CA LEU A 26 17.21 8.44 11.24
C LEU A 26 15.85 9.11 11.12
N VAL A 27 15.80 10.44 11.27
CA VAL A 27 14.58 11.24 11.10
C VAL A 27 14.08 11.12 9.66
N PHE A 28 14.99 11.21 8.68
CA PHE A 28 14.66 11.04 7.28
C PHE A 28 14.07 9.64 6.99
N ARG A 29 14.67 8.57 7.51
CA ARG A 29 14.12 7.22 7.36
C ARG A 29 12.77 7.03 8.06
N ALA A 30 12.61 7.57 9.26
CA ALA A 30 11.32 7.52 9.95
C ALA A 30 10.23 8.26 9.16
N TRP A 31 10.57 9.37 8.52
CA TRP A 31 9.67 10.13 7.66
C TRP A 31 9.28 9.37 6.39
N GLU A 32 10.24 8.73 5.69
CA GLU A 32 9.94 7.87 4.54
C GLU A 32 8.99 6.74 4.89
N ILE A 33 9.26 6.03 6.00
CA ILE A 33 8.40 4.96 6.50
C ILE A 33 7.00 5.50 6.82
N HIS A 34 6.92 6.66 7.47
CA HIS A 34 5.65 7.28 7.80
C HIS A 34 4.83 7.59 6.54
N ILE A 35 5.43 8.22 5.53
CA ILE A 35 4.76 8.52 4.26
C ILE A 35 4.33 7.23 3.56
N TYR A 36 5.17 6.18 3.56
CA TYR A 36 4.80 4.89 3.00
C TYR A 36 3.52 4.32 3.62
N TYR A 37 3.43 4.32 4.96
CA TYR A 37 2.24 3.83 5.65
C TYR A 37 1.01 4.72 5.46
N GLN A 38 1.19 6.04 5.28
CA GLN A 38 0.08 6.93 4.90
C GLN A 38 -0.47 6.59 3.51
N GLU A 39 0.39 6.37 2.52
CA GLU A 39 -0.03 5.97 1.16
C GLU A 39 -0.70 4.59 1.19
N LYS A 40 -0.13 3.63 1.93
CA LYS A 40 -0.72 2.29 2.12
C LYS A 40 -2.11 2.38 2.76
N GLY A 41 -2.26 3.21 3.79
CA GLY A 41 -3.53 3.44 4.47
C GLY A 41 -4.59 4.05 3.54
N SER A 42 -4.17 4.98 2.67
CA SER A 42 -5.07 5.61 1.68
C SER A 42 -5.62 4.60 0.68
N VAL A 43 -4.79 3.68 0.18
CA VAL A 43 -5.25 2.59 -0.69
C VAL A 43 -6.19 1.64 0.05
N LEU A 44 -5.84 1.28 1.29
CA LEU A 44 -6.69 0.38 2.09
C LEU A 44 -8.09 0.98 2.33
N GLU A 45 -8.16 2.28 2.60
CA GLU A 45 -9.44 2.98 2.74
C GLU A 45 -10.25 2.97 1.42
N LEU A 46 -9.62 3.18 0.26
CA LEU A 46 -10.28 3.05 -1.04
C LEU A 46 -10.86 1.65 -1.25
N LEU A 47 -10.13 0.60 -0.87
CA LEU A 47 -10.61 -0.79 -0.98
C LEU A 47 -11.73 -1.10 0.02
N HIS A 48 -11.72 -0.49 1.20
CA HIS A 48 -12.83 -0.61 2.14
C HIS A 48 -14.08 0.14 1.66
N GLN A 49 -13.94 1.33 1.06
CA GLN A 49 -15.03 2.05 0.43
C GLN A 49 -15.63 1.28 -0.75
N LEU A 50 -14.78 0.67 -1.58
CA LEU A 50 -15.19 -0.24 -2.65
C LEU A 50 -16.11 -1.34 -2.12
N LYS A 51 -15.71 -1.99 -1.01
CA LYS A 51 -16.51 -3.04 -0.37
C LYS A 51 -17.87 -2.53 0.13
N ARG A 52 -17.88 -1.39 0.82
CA ARG A 52 -19.08 -0.86 1.51
C ARG A 52 -20.09 -0.23 0.55
N ASP A 53 -19.60 0.59 -0.38
CA ASP A 53 -20.43 1.62 -1.02
C ASP A 53 -20.57 1.43 -2.53
N ARG A 54 -19.80 0.52 -3.14
CA ARG A 54 -19.66 0.39 -4.60
C ARG A 54 -20.09 -0.98 -5.13
N ARG A 55 -20.91 -1.72 -4.38
CA ARG A 55 -21.47 -3.00 -4.84
C ARG A 55 -22.36 -2.76 -6.06
N PRO A 56 -22.15 -3.47 -7.18
CA PRO A 56 -23.07 -3.43 -8.31
C PRO A 56 -24.43 -4.04 -7.94
N GLU A 57 -25.54 -3.43 -8.36
CA GLU A 57 -26.90 -3.92 -8.03
C GLU A 57 -27.11 -5.38 -8.41
N LYS A 58 -26.54 -5.79 -9.55
CA LYS A 58 -26.65 -7.13 -10.14
C LYS A 58 -25.80 -8.21 -9.46
N VAL A 59 -24.92 -7.84 -8.52
CA VAL A 59 -24.05 -8.79 -7.83
C VAL A 59 -24.53 -8.93 -6.40
N GLU A 60 -24.77 -10.16 -5.95
CA GLU A 60 -25.22 -10.39 -4.58
C GLU A 60 -24.20 -9.90 -3.54
N ILE A 61 -24.72 -9.55 -2.35
CA ILE A 61 -23.92 -9.01 -1.25
C ILE A 61 -22.82 -10.00 -0.83
N GLU A 62 -23.12 -11.29 -0.76
CA GLU A 62 -22.16 -12.32 -0.36
C GLU A 62 -21.05 -12.48 -1.39
N THR A 63 -21.40 -12.59 -2.68
CA THR A 63 -20.44 -12.69 -3.79
C THR A 63 -19.54 -11.46 -3.85
N TRP A 64 -20.11 -10.27 -3.72
CA TRP A 64 -19.35 -9.01 -3.70
C TRP A 64 -18.43 -8.93 -2.47
N GLY A 65 -18.95 -9.30 -1.31
CA GLY A 65 -18.20 -9.32 -0.05
C GLY A 65 -16.98 -10.24 -0.14
N LEU A 66 -17.13 -11.42 -0.74
CA LEU A 66 -16.06 -12.37 -0.98
C LEU A 66 -14.99 -11.77 -1.91
N ALA A 67 -15.39 -11.20 -3.04
CA ALA A 67 -14.48 -10.61 -4.02
C ALA A 67 -13.72 -9.39 -3.46
N ALA A 68 -14.40 -8.49 -2.77
CA ALA A 68 -13.77 -7.32 -2.16
C ALA A 68 -12.83 -7.71 -1.01
N ASN A 69 -13.21 -8.68 -0.17
CA ASN A 69 -12.35 -9.20 0.91
C ASN A 69 -11.07 -9.85 0.38
N TRP A 70 -11.16 -10.57 -0.75
CA TRP A 70 -10.00 -11.13 -1.44
C TRP A 70 -8.99 -10.04 -1.78
N ILE A 71 -9.42 -8.95 -2.44
CA ILE A 71 -8.51 -7.86 -2.83
C ILE A 71 -7.93 -7.10 -1.64
N ILE A 72 -8.71 -6.88 -0.57
CA ILE A 72 -8.23 -6.25 0.67
C ILE A 72 -7.10 -7.10 1.29
N THR A 73 -7.32 -8.42 1.35
CA THR A 73 -6.36 -9.38 1.92
C THR A 73 -5.11 -9.49 1.05
N ALA A 74 -5.29 -9.57 -0.27
CA ALA A 74 -4.18 -9.62 -1.22
C ALA A 74 -3.32 -8.34 -1.12
N PHE A 75 -3.93 -7.16 -1.14
CA PHE A 75 -3.22 -5.88 -0.96
C PHE A 75 -2.44 -5.84 0.36
N ALA A 76 -3.04 -6.25 1.48
CA ALA A 76 -2.39 -6.23 2.79
C ALA A 76 -1.11 -7.09 2.83
N ASN A 77 -1.15 -8.26 2.18
CA ASN A 77 -0.03 -9.20 2.14
C ASN A 77 1.04 -8.83 1.09
N VAL A 78 0.60 -8.37 -0.09
CA VAL A 78 1.51 -7.91 -1.16
C VAL A 78 2.26 -6.66 -0.70
N CYS A 79 1.54 -5.67 -0.16
CA CYS A 79 2.12 -4.40 0.29
C CYS A 79 2.49 -4.41 1.78
N PHE A 80 2.84 -5.58 2.36
CA PHE A 80 3.12 -5.71 3.79
C PHE A 80 4.21 -4.73 4.27
N SER A 81 5.31 -4.63 3.52
CA SER A 81 6.45 -3.75 3.76
C SER A 81 6.95 -3.08 2.47
N GLU A 82 7.72 -2.00 2.62
CA GLU A 82 8.39 -1.28 1.52
C GLU A 82 9.35 -2.19 0.73
N SER A 83 9.93 -3.20 1.37
CA SER A 83 10.79 -4.18 0.71
C SER A 83 10.05 -5.10 -0.27
N HIS A 84 8.74 -5.27 -0.12
CA HIS A 84 7.93 -6.06 -1.06
C HIS A 84 7.43 -5.20 -2.22
N VAL A 85 6.97 -3.98 -1.92
CA VAL A 85 6.50 -3.01 -2.91
C VAL A 85 7.15 -1.66 -2.61
N PRO A 86 8.05 -1.18 -3.48
CA PRO A 86 8.67 0.13 -3.32
C PRO A 86 7.65 1.27 -3.28
N PHE A 87 7.97 2.35 -2.57
CA PHE A 87 7.08 3.49 -2.37
C PHE A 87 6.51 4.09 -3.67
N ASN A 88 7.35 4.22 -4.70
CA ASN A 88 6.94 4.73 -6.01
C ASN A 88 5.92 3.80 -6.70
N GLU A 89 6.07 2.49 -6.57
CA GLU A 89 5.13 1.52 -7.13
C GLU A 89 3.80 1.50 -6.36
N LEU A 90 3.85 1.59 -5.02
CA LEU A 90 2.65 1.76 -4.21
C LEU A 90 1.87 3.03 -4.60
N ARG A 91 2.57 4.14 -4.85
CA ARG A 91 1.94 5.39 -5.29
C ARG A 91 1.32 5.28 -6.67
N ARG A 92 1.99 4.63 -7.63
CA ARG A 92 1.43 4.34 -8.96
C ARG A 92 0.19 3.47 -8.85
N PHE A 93 0.28 2.38 -8.07
CA PHE A 93 -0.84 1.49 -7.78
C PHE A 93 -2.04 2.27 -7.23
N ARG A 94 -1.84 3.16 -6.25
CA ARG A 94 -2.91 4.01 -5.71
C ARG A 94 -3.60 4.83 -6.80
N VAL A 95 -2.82 5.55 -7.62
CA VAL A 95 -3.35 6.40 -8.68
C VAL A 95 -4.13 5.57 -9.70
N ASP A 96 -3.62 4.40 -10.06
CA ASP A 96 -4.28 3.51 -11.02
C ASP A 96 -5.61 2.98 -10.45
N VAL A 97 -5.64 2.56 -9.18
CA VAL A 97 -6.85 2.12 -8.48
C VAL A 97 -7.86 3.26 -8.36
N GLU A 98 -7.44 4.43 -7.91
CA GLU A 98 -8.31 5.61 -7.79
C GLU A 98 -8.97 5.95 -9.14
N LYS A 99 -8.19 5.94 -10.22
CA LYS A 99 -8.68 6.16 -11.58
C LYS A 99 -9.62 5.05 -12.05
N ARG A 100 -9.39 3.80 -11.65
CA ARG A 100 -10.29 2.69 -12.00
C ARG A 100 -11.61 2.80 -11.24
N LEU A 101 -11.56 3.12 -9.96
CA LEU A 101 -12.73 3.22 -9.08
C LEU A 101 -13.57 4.48 -9.32
N SER A 102 -13.06 5.47 -10.05
CA SER A 102 -13.84 6.63 -10.50
C SER A 102 -14.92 6.28 -11.54
N LYS A 103 -14.93 5.04 -12.04
CA LYS A 103 -15.92 4.53 -13.02
C LYS A 103 -16.90 3.58 -12.34
N ASP A 104 -17.84 3.08 -13.13
CA ASP A 104 -18.69 1.97 -12.72
C ASP A 104 -17.83 0.75 -12.40
N VAL A 105 -18.20 0.08 -11.31
CA VAL A 105 -17.48 -1.03 -10.71
C VAL A 105 -18.26 -2.31 -10.96
N ASP A 106 -17.55 -3.41 -11.12
CA ASP A 106 -18.05 -4.77 -11.33
C ASP A 106 -17.03 -5.81 -10.84
N LEU A 107 -17.31 -7.10 -10.99
CA LEU A 107 -16.35 -8.17 -10.64
C LEU A 107 -15.08 -8.12 -11.49
N ALA A 108 -15.16 -7.67 -12.76
CA ALA A 108 -13.98 -7.48 -13.60
C ALA A 108 -13.04 -6.40 -13.06
N THR A 109 -13.57 -5.44 -12.28
CA THR A 109 -12.76 -4.45 -11.59
C THR A 109 -11.95 -5.07 -10.45
N ILE A 110 -12.49 -6.06 -9.73
CA ILE A 110 -11.73 -6.82 -8.73
C ILE A 110 -10.57 -7.57 -9.40
N ASP A 111 -10.85 -8.21 -10.53
CA ASP A 111 -9.85 -8.95 -11.31
C ASP A 111 -8.73 -8.04 -11.81
N TRP A 112 -9.11 -6.86 -12.30
CA TRP A 112 -8.15 -5.85 -12.72
C TRP A 112 -7.26 -5.38 -11.55
N ILE A 113 -7.82 -5.16 -10.35
CA ILE A 113 -7.02 -4.80 -9.16
C ILE A 113 -6.07 -5.95 -8.78
N SER A 114 -6.52 -7.20 -8.85
CA SER A 114 -5.68 -8.39 -8.62
C SER A 114 -4.47 -8.43 -9.57
N GLN A 115 -4.71 -8.22 -10.86
CA GLN A 115 -3.64 -8.18 -11.87
C GLN A 115 -2.71 -7.00 -11.63
N ARG A 116 -3.26 -5.82 -11.32
CA ARG A 116 -2.45 -4.64 -11.04
C ARG A 116 -1.57 -4.82 -9.79
N LEU A 117 -2.01 -5.61 -8.81
CA LEU A 117 -1.20 -6.03 -7.66
C LEU A 117 -0.07 -6.98 -8.07
N ALA A 118 -0.31 -7.91 -8.98
CA ALA A 118 0.73 -8.79 -9.50
C ALA A 118 1.86 -7.98 -10.17
N GLU A 119 1.50 -6.89 -10.85
CA GLU A 119 2.42 -5.99 -11.55
C GLU A 119 3.27 -5.10 -10.63
N THR A 120 3.03 -5.05 -9.31
CA THR A 120 3.84 -4.20 -8.41
C THR A 120 5.24 -4.71 -8.17
N GLY A 121 5.52 -5.97 -8.51
CA GLY A 121 6.84 -6.59 -8.40
C GLY A 121 6.80 -8.10 -8.17
N PRO A 122 7.97 -8.76 -8.05
CA PRO A 122 8.07 -10.21 -7.95
C PRO A 122 7.27 -10.84 -6.79
N HIS A 123 7.21 -10.16 -5.64
CA HIS A 123 6.42 -10.61 -4.50
C HIS A 123 4.91 -10.56 -4.78
N GLY A 124 4.44 -9.49 -5.43
CA GLY A 124 3.06 -9.33 -5.85
C GLY A 124 2.66 -10.44 -6.83
N GLN A 125 3.46 -10.64 -7.87
CA GLN A 125 3.25 -11.70 -8.85
C GLN A 125 3.16 -13.07 -8.17
N HIS A 126 4.15 -13.43 -7.35
CA HIS A 126 4.17 -14.73 -6.66
C HIS A 126 2.94 -14.93 -5.77
N TYR A 127 2.53 -13.90 -5.03
CA TYR A 127 1.36 -13.99 -4.15
C TYR A 127 0.08 -14.24 -4.95
N ILE A 128 -0.15 -13.48 -6.03
CA ILE A 128 -1.35 -13.61 -6.86
C ILE A 128 -1.38 -14.99 -7.53
N GLU A 129 -0.29 -15.43 -8.16
CA GLU A 129 -0.19 -16.75 -8.79
C GLU A 129 -0.51 -17.90 -7.80
N LYS A 130 -0.05 -17.77 -6.55
CA LYS A 130 -0.25 -18.79 -5.52
C LYS A 130 -1.69 -18.86 -5.01
N TRP A 131 -2.34 -17.72 -4.82
CA TRP A 131 -3.58 -17.65 -4.04
C TRP A 131 -4.83 -17.34 -4.89
N GLU A 132 -4.68 -16.70 -6.05
CA GLU A 132 -5.81 -16.41 -6.95
C GLU A 132 -6.60 -17.66 -7.35
N PRO A 133 -5.99 -18.84 -7.64
CA PRO A 133 -6.77 -20.04 -7.98
C PRO A 133 -7.77 -20.47 -6.90
N LEU A 134 -7.41 -20.30 -5.61
CA LEU A 134 -8.31 -20.62 -4.50
C LEU A 134 -9.46 -19.62 -4.43
N TYR A 135 -9.17 -18.32 -4.58
CA TYR A 135 -10.21 -17.30 -4.69
C TYR A 135 -11.17 -17.59 -5.87
N ARG A 136 -10.64 -17.96 -7.04
CA ARG A 136 -11.48 -18.27 -8.21
C ARG A 136 -12.42 -19.44 -7.97
N ARG A 137 -11.94 -20.49 -7.29
CA ARG A 137 -12.79 -21.61 -6.88
C ARG A 137 -13.94 -21.10 -6.00
N ASP A 138 -13.61 -20.38 -4.94
CA ASP A 138 -14.60 -19.92 -3.95
C ASP A 138 -15.60 -18.92 -4.58
N LEU A 139 -15.15 -18.04 -5.47
CA LEU A 139 -16.00 -17.13 -6.23
C LEU A 139 -16.95 -17.88 -7.17
N ASN A 140 -16.45 -18.87 -7.91
CA ASN A 140 -17.28 -19.67 -8.82
C ASN A 140 -18.34 -20.45 -8.04
N GLU A 141 -18.00 -21.03 -6.89
CA GLU A 141 -18.97 -21.68 -6.02
C GLU A 141 -20.07 -20.70 -5.56
N ALA A 142 -19.70 -19.48 -5.17
CA ALA A 142 -20.67 -18.44 -4.80
C ALA A 142 -21.57 -18.04 -5.99
N LEU A 143 -21.01 -17.92 -7.19
CA LEU A 143 -21.78 -17.57 -8.40
C LEU A 143 -22.76 -18.66 -8.82
N THR A 144 -22.48 -19.94 -8.55
CA THR A 144 -23.37 -21.06 -8.93
C THR A 144 -24.51 -21.31 -7.94
N LYS A 145 -24.42 -20.77 -6.72
CA LYS A 145 -25.46 -20.92 -5.69
C LYS A 145 -26.60 -19.91 -5.84
N ASN A 146 -26.40 -18.90 -6.69
CA ASN A 146 -27.29 -17.75 -6.91
C ASN A 146 -27.92 -17.83 -8.30
#